data_AF-A0A7N2M3H7-F1
#
_entry.id   AF-A0A7N2M3H7-F1
#
_cell.length_a   1.000
_cell.length_b   1.000
_cell.length_c   1.000
_cell.angle_alpha   90.00
_cell.angle_beta   90.00
_cell.angle_gamma   90.00
#
_symmetry.space_group_name_H-M   'P 1'
#
loop_
_entity.id
_entity.type
_entity.pdbx_description
1 polymer ?
#
loop_
_entity_poly.entity_id
_entity_poly.type
_entity_poly.pdbx_seq_one_letter_code
_entity_poly.pdbx_strand_id
1 'polypeptide(L)'
;MHAGLHVTFLNTEHNHGRLTQLQELSTHFPTLHFESISDGQPKDHPRTFDLTKHMVISFKSVTKPLFREMLDEYSRNSDLGPVTCIIVDGDEVQTRQSQ
;
A
#
# COMPACT_ATOMS: atom_id res chain seq x y z
N MET A 1 -8.92 -3.87 26.60
CA MET A 1 -9.63 -4.17 25.34
C MET A 1 -8.94 -3.37 24.25
N HIS A 2 -8.18 -4.01 23.36
CA HIS A 2 -7.74 -3.33 22.15
C HIS A 2 -8.98 -3.06 21.30
N ALA A 3 -9.17 -1.83 20.84
CA ALA A 3 -10.22 -1.53 19.87
C ALA A 3 -10.05 -2.50 18.68
N GLY A 4 -11.11 -3.18 18.25
CA GLY A 4 -11.10 -4.20 17.21
C GLY A 4 -10.84 -3.66 15.80
N LEU A 5 -9.86 -2.78 15.65
CA LEU A 5 -9.45 -2.18 14.39
C LEU A 5 -8.24 -2.95 13.85
N HIS A 6 -8.45 -3.68 12.76
CA HIS A 6 -7.39 -4.26 11.96
C HIS A 6 -6.80 -3.17 11.06
N VAL A 7 -5.49 -2.94 11.14
CA VAL A 7 -4.79 -1.91 10.38
C VAL A 7 -3.70 -2.56 9.55
N THR A 8 -3.75 -2.38 8.23
CA THR A 8 -2.66 -2.76 7.33
C THR A 8 -1.97 -1.50 6.83
N PHE A 9 -0.67 -1.39 7.12
CA PHE A 9 0.19 -0.36 6.55
C PHE A 9 0.79 -0.89 5.24
N LEU A 10 0.27 -0.41 4.11
CA LEU A 10 0.68 -0.83 2.78
C LEU A 10 1.76 0.09 2.22
N ASN A 11 2.93 -0.47 1.95
CA ASN A 11 4.07 0.23 1.33
C ASN A 11 4.34 -0.26 -0.08
N THR A 12 5.11 0.50 -0.86
CA THR A 12 5.80 -0.10 -2.02
C THR A 12 6.82 -1.13 -1.54
N GLU A 13 7.12 -2.15 -2.34
CA GLU A 13 8.20 -3.12 -2.02
C GLU A 13 9.53 -2.41 -1.71
N HIS A 14 9.85 -1.35 -2.45
CA HIS A 14 11.04 -0.53 -2.21
C HIS A 14 11.02 0.15 -0.83
N ASN A 15 9.91 0.77 -0.44
CA ASN A 15 9.79 1.42 0.87
C ASN A 15 9.75 0.40 2.01
N HIS A 16 9.04 -0.70 1.80
CA HIS A 16 8.90 -1.78 2.78
C HIS A 16 10.27 -2.35 3.17
N GLY A 17 11.14 -2.61 2.19
CA GLY A 17 12.49 -3.13 2.44
C GLY A 17 13.45 -2.17 3.15
N ARG A 18 13.09 -0.87 3.26
CA ARG A 18 13.90 0.15 3.95
C ARG A 18 13.44 0.40 5.39
N LEU A 19 12.24 -0.03 5.74
CA LEU A 19 11.75 0.07 7.11
C LEU A 19 12.41 -1.02 7.97
N THR A 20 12.95 -0.60 9.11
CA THR A 20 13.46 -1.52 10.13
C THR A 20 12.38 -1.79 11.17
N GLN A 21 12.53 -2.85 11.96
CA GLN A 21 11.67 -3.14 13.13
C GLN A 21 10.20 -3.48 12.80
N LEU A 22 9.83 -3.77 11.55
CA LEU A 22 8.45 -4.16 11.19
C LEU A 22 7.95 -5.35 12.04
N GLN A 23 8.81 -6.36 12.24
CA GLN A 23 8.48 -7.53 13.06
C GLN A 23 8.28 -7.18 14.54
N GLU A 24 9.11 -6.29 15.07
CA GLU A 24 8.96 -5.81 16.45
C GLU A 24 7.66 -5.03 16.60
N LEU A 25 7.33 -4.14 15.66
CA LEU A 25 6.07 -3.39 15.66
C LEU A 25 4.85 -4.31 15.61
N SER A 26 4.83 -5.32 14.73
CA SER A 26 3.72 -6.29 14.70
C SER A 26 3.60 -7.12 15.97
N THR A 27 4.72 -7.38 16.66
CA THR A 27 4.70 -8.09 17.95
C THR A 27 4.11 -7.20 19.06
N HIS A 28 4.44 -5.91 19.08
CA HIS A 28 3.93 -4.96 20.07
C HIS A 28 2.48 -4.53 19.77
N PHE A 29 2.07 -4.53 18.50
CA PHE A 29 0.74 -4.14 18.04
C PHE A 29 0.13 -5.26 17.19
N PRO A 30 -0.52 -6.27 17.80
CA PRO A 30 -1.01 -7.45 17.08
C PRO A 30 -2.08 -7.19 16.02
N THR A 31 -2.69 -5.99 16.03
CA THR A 31 -3.67 -5.56 15.03
C THR A 31 -3.06 -4.67 13.94
N LEU A 32 -1.73 -4.42 14.01
CA LEU A 32 -0.97 -3.67 13.02
C LEU A 32 -0.15 -4.62 12.15
N HIS A 33 -0.53 -4.67 10.89
CA HIS A 33 0.06 -5.50 9.86
C HIS A 33 0.81 -4.62 8.86
N PHE A 34 1.86 -5.16 8.26
CA PHE A 34 2.65 -4.49 7.25
C PHE A 34 2.67 -5.34 6.00
N GLU A 35 2.27 -4.75 4.88
CA GLU A 35 2.29 -5.42 3.58
C GLU A 35 3.03 -4.56 2.55
N SER A 36 3.34 -5.17 1.42
CA SER A 36 4.01 -4.50 0.32
C SER A 36 3.31 -4.76 -1.00
N ILE A 37 3.30 -3.74 -1.87
CA ILE A 37 2.79 -3.80 -3.23
C ILE A 37 3.87 -3.31 -4.20
N SER A 38 3.91 -3.88 -5.42
CA SER A 38 4.88 -3.44 -6.41
C SER A 38 4.57 -2.01 -6.91
N ASP A 39 5.62 -1.19 -7.01
CA ASP A 39 5.58 0.12 -7.68
C ASP A 39 5.87 0.02 -9.19
N GLY A 40 6.07 -1.21 -9.70
CA GLY A 40 6.36 -1.48 -11.11
C GLY A 40 7.78 -1.16 -11.54
N GLN A 41 8.68 -0.85 -10.60
CA GLN A 41 10.05 -0.46 -10.90
C GLN A 41 11.07 -1.54 -10.50
N PRO A 42 12.14 -1.75 -11.28
CA PRO A 42 13.22 -2.68 -10.91
C PRO A 42 13.85 -2.34 -9.56
N LYS A 43 14.42 -3.31 -8.85
CA LYS A 43 15.01 -3.10 -7.51
C LYS A 43 16.00 -1.93 -7.43
N ASP A 44 16.83 -1.77 -8.46
CA ASP A 44 17.91 -0.76 -8.50
C ASP A 44 17.45 0.61 -9.01
N HIS A 45 16.18 0.79 -9.38
CA HIS A 45 15.67 2.09 -9.80
C HIS A 45 15.72 3.09 -8.62
N PRO A 46 16.20 4.34 -8.83
CA PRO A 46 16.57 5.23 -7.73
C PRO A 46 15.39 5.92 -7.01
N ARG A 47 14.17 5.87 -7.58
CA ARG A 47 12.94 6.52 -7.06
C ARG A 47 13.16 8.00 -6.67
N THR A 48 13.91 8.73 -7.48
CA THR A 48 14.23 10.14 -7.25
C THR A 48 13.12 11.06 -7.78
N PHE A 49 13.04 12.28 -7.23
CA PHE A 49 11.97 13.24 -7.53
C PHE A 49 11.94 13.72 -8.99
N ASP A 50 13.07 13.70 -9.68
CA ASP A 50 13.17 13.97 -11.13
C ASP A 50 12.44 12.91 -11.97
N LEU A 51 12.22 11.71 -11.42
CA LEU A 51 11.52 10.61 -12.07
C LEU A 51 10.03 10.52 -11.68
N THR A 52 9.48 11.51 -10.97
CA THR A 52 8.09 11.48 -10.47
C THR A 52 7.06 11.21 -11.58
N LYS A 53 7.25 11.74 -12.80
CA LYS A 53 6.35 11.44 -13.94
C LYS A 53 6.36 9.95 -14.33
N HIS A 54 7.54 9.33 -14.36
CA HIS A 54 7.68 7.91 -14.65
C HIS A 54 7.05 7.05 -13.55
N MET A 55 7.26 7.44 -12.29
CA MET A 55 6.61 6.81 -11.15
C MET A 55 5.09 6.88 -11.28
N VAL A 56 4.50 8.05 -11.55
CA VAL A 56 3.04 8.19 -11.71
C VAL A 56 2.49 7.26 -12.80
N ILE A 57 3.19 7.10 -13.92
CA ILE A 57 2.79 6.16 -14.98
C ILE A 57 2.84 4.72 -14.45
N SER A 58 3.94 4.34 -13.80
CA SER A 58 4.14 3.01 -13.20
C SER A 58 3.08 2.67 -12.16
N PHE A 59 2.76 3.60 -11.26
CA PHE A 59 1.70 3.46 -10.27
C PHE A 59 0.33 3.26 -10.93
N LYS A 60 0.03 4.00 -12.00
CA LYS A 60 -1.23 3.86 -12.73
C LYS A 60 -1.34 2.52 -13.46
N SER A 61 -0.26 2.02 -14.05
CA SER A 61 -0.27 0.79 -14.85
C SER A 61 -0.05 -0.49 -14.04
N VAL A 62 0.65 -0.41 -12.90
CA VAL A 62 1.03 -1.58 -12.08
C VAL A 62 0.38 -1.54 -10.70
N THR A 63 0.63 -0.51 -9.90
CA THR A 63 0.18 -0.49 -8.50
C THR A 63 -1.34 -0.41 -8.39
N LYS A 64 -2.00 0.41 -9.21
CA LYS A 64 -3.46 0.57 -9.19
C LYS A 64 -4.23 -0.74 -9.44
N PRO A 65 -3.94 -1.54 -10.48
CA PRO A 65 -4.63 -2.81 -10.68
C PRO A 65 -4.31 -3.83 -9.56
N LEU A 66 -3.04 -3.93 -9.12
CA LEU A 66 -2.67 -4.81 -8.00
C LEU A 66 -3.38 -4.42 -6.70
N PHE A 67 -3.54 -3.13 -6.45
CA PHE A 67 -4.23 -2.64 -5.26
C PHE A 67 -5.72 -3.00 -5.29
N ARG A 68 -6.36 -2.95 -6.47
CA ARG A 68 -7.75 -3.41 -6.62
C ARG A 68 -7.89 -4.91 -6.35
N GLU A 69 -6.99 -5.71 -6.88
CA GLU A 69 -6.96 -7.15 -6.64
C GLU A 69 -6.80 -7.48 -5.15
N MET A 70 -5.88 -6.80 -4.46
CA MET A 70 -5.68 -6.92 -3.01
C MET A 70 -6.96 -6.58 -2.21
N LEU A 71 -7.67 -5.49 -2.58
CA LEU A 71 -8.94 -5.14 -1.93
C LEU A 71 -10.02 -6.22 -2.16
N ASP A 72 -10.08 -6.78 -3.36
CA ASP A 72 -11.02 -7.87 -3.70
C ASP A 72 -10.67 -9.17 -2.97
N GLU A 73 -9.39 -9.45 -2.73
CA GLU A 73 -8.92 -10.57 -1.91
C GLU A 73 -9.32 -10.39 -0.43
N TYR A 74 -9.08 -9.22 0.15
CA TYR A 74 -9.50 -8.92 1.52
C TYR A 74 -11.00 -9.05 1.69
N SER A 75 -11.79 -8.54 0.74
CA SER A 75 -13.25 -8.69 0.78
C SER A 75 -13.74 -10.14 0.75
N ARG A 76 -12.94 -11.07 0.21
CA ARG A 76 -13.25 -12.51 0.17
C ARG A 76 -12.67 -13.27 1.37
N ASN A 77 -11.75 -12.67 2.12
CA ASN A 77 -11.14 -13.26 3.29
C ASN A 77 -12.09 -13.16 4.50
N SER A 78 -12.48 -14.30 5.07
CA SER A 78 -13.41 -14.36 6.20
C SER A 78 -12.86 -13.79 7.51
N ASP A 79 -11.54 -13.75 7.66
CA ASP A 79 -10.87 -13.30 8.88
C ASP A 79 -10.64 -11.77 8.87
N LEU A 80 -10.47 -11.19 7.68
CA LEU A 80 -10.23 -9.75 7.49
C LEU A 80 -11.51 -8.98 7.16
N GLY A 81 -12.35 -9.52 6.28
CA GLY A 81 -13.50 -8.83 5.72
C GLY A 81 -13.12 -7.66 4.78
N PRO A 82 -14.12 -6.93 4.25
CA PRO A 82 -13.89 -5.82 3.34
C PRO A 82 -13.19 -4.64 4.03
N VAL A 83 -12.29 -3.97 3.31
CA VAL A 83 -11.67 -2.73 3.78
C VAL A 83 -12.73 -1.65 3.97
N THR A 84 -12.79 -1.09 5.18
CA THR A 84 -13.78 -0.09 5.57
C THR A 84 -13.27 1.34 5.47
N CYS A 85 -11.95 1.54 5.47
CA CYS A 85 -11.31 2.85 5.42
C CYS A 85 -9.93 2.75 4.76
N ILE A 86 -9.59 3.72 3.92
CA ILE A 86 -8.25 3.89 3.34
C ILE A 86 -7.76 5.29 3.72
N ILE A 87 -6.57 5.35 4.33
CA ILE A 87 -5.87 6.60 4.63
C ILE A 87 -4.65 6.65 3.71
N VAL A 88 -4.55 7.71 2.91
CA VAL A 88 -3.47 7.89 1.95
C VAL A 88 -2.57 9.04 2.36
N ASP A 89 -1.26 8.90 2.09
CA ASP A 89 -0.34 10.02 2.15
C ASP A 89 -0.67 11.02 1.01
N GLY A 90 -0.50 12.30 1.29
CA GLY A 90 -0.97 13.38 0.44
C GLY A 90 0.02 13.72 -0.67
N ASP A 91 -0.25 13.23 -1.89
CA ASP A 91 0.19 13.88 -3.14
C ASP A 91 -0.64 13.44 -4.39
N GLU A 92 -1.68 12.59 -4.23
CA GLU A 92 -2.47 12.13 -5.38
C GLU A 92 -3.49 13.18 -5.83
N VAL A 93 -3.17 13.94 -6.89
CA VAL A 93 -4.16 14.69 -7.67
C VAL A 93 -5.01 13.69 -8.45
N GLN A 94 -6.14 13.28 -7.88
CA GLN A 94 -7.18 12.59 -8.63
C GLN A 94 -7.88 13.58 -9.54
N THR A 95 -7.43 13.64 -10.80
CA THR A 95 -8.23 14.25 -11.86
C THR A 95 -9.50 13.42 -12.01
N ARG A 96 -10.66 14.03 -11.72
CA ARG A 96 -11.97 13.47 -12.03
C ARG A 96 -11.95 12.97 -13.48
N GLN A 97 -12.04 11.67 -13.70
CA GLN A 97 -12.53 11.16 -14.98
C GLN A 97 -14.04 11.39 -14.95
N SER A 98 -14.46 12.48 -15.57
CA SER A 98 -15.84 12.78 -15.87
C SER A 98 -16.32 11.83 -16.98
N GLN A 99 -17.33 11.03 -16.65
CA GLN A 99 -18.19 10.19 -17.50
C GLN A 99 -17.55 9.00 -18.23
#